data_AF-A0A7V5VXV7-F1
#
_entry.id   AF-A0A7V5VXV7-F1
#
_cell.length_a   1.000
_cell.length_b   1.000
_cell.length_c   1.000
_cell.angle_alpha   90.00
_cell.angle_beta   90.00
_cell.angle_gamma   90.00
#
_symmetry.space_group_name_H-M   'P 1'
#
loop_
_entity.id
_entity.type
_entity.pdbx_description
1 polymer ?
#
loop_
_entity_poly.entity_id
_entity_poly.type
_entity_poly.pdbx_seq_one_letter_code
_entity_poly.pdbx_strand_id
1 'polypeptide(L)'
;KITRLDEDANIYLEKFLNSYNGEHFVKHTYYKLACYYYLHNNDLKFKECTEKIKSKGATIIEYDKQALYHINNLPMPNKNLIKAKYLYDGGYYAKAKEIMIKSVPEFKQETLQNKLLFFYRIGTIYVALNDDDKAISNLNKAIQYGKNMKFDFVSGAALELGQLYENRGEYSKALEMYNKCIELNDSKYYMSIDRKAKLGIKRVKKQL
;
A
#
# COMPACT_ATOMS: atom_id res chain seq x y z
N LYS A 1 15.76 4.02 -7.43
CA LYS A 1 15.43 4.73 -8.68
C LYS A 1 13.94 4.87 -8.87
N ILE A 2 13.16 3.78 -8.95
CA ILE A 2 11.69 3.89 -9.04
C ILE A 2 11.05 4.67 -7.87
N THR A 3 11.61 4.56 -6.66
CA THR A 3 11.16 5.31 -5.47
C THR A 3 11.41 6.81 -5.52
N ARG A 4 12.26 7.27 -6.46
CA ARG A 4 12.46 8.70 -6.77
C ARG A 4 11.67 9.15 -8.00
N LEU A 5 10.98 8.21 -8.65
CA LEU A 5 10.35 8.41 -9.96
C LEU A 5 11.36 8.76 -11.05
N ASP A 6 12.57 8.21 -10.96
CA ASP A 6 13.60 8.42 -11.98
C ASP A 6 13.14 7.81 -13.33
N GLU A 7 13.35 8.55 -14.43
CA GLU A 7 13.00 8.12 -15.80
C GLU A 7 13.71 6.82 -16.20
N ASP A 8 14.90 6.55 -15.69
CA ASP A 8 15.69 5.35 -16.00
C ASP A 8 15.47 4.18 -15.02
N ALA A 9 14.42 4.25 -14.19
CA ALA A 9 14.17 3.24 -13.17
C ALA A 9 13.96 1.83 -13.75
N ASN A 10 13.40 1.71 -14.96
CA ASN A 10 13.20 0.45 -15.65
C ASN A 10 14.51 -0.31 -15.88
N ILE A 11 15.60 0.39 -16.26
CA ILE A 11 16.91 -0.23 -16.56
C ILE A 11 17.39 -1.09 -15.38
N TYR A 12 17.19 -0.62 -14.15
CA TYR A 12 17.65 -1.33 -12.95
C TYR A 12 16.74 -2.51 -12.59
N LEU A 13 15.43 -2.38 -12.82
CA LEU A 13 14.49 -3.48 -12.60
C LEU A 13 14.69 -4.59 -13.62
N GLU A 14 14.95 -4.24 -14.88
CA GLU A 14 15.28 -5.18 -15.95
C GLU A 14 16.64 -5.84 -15.71
N LYS A 15 17.65 -5.08 -15.28
CA LYS A 15 18.94 -5.63 -14.87
C LYS A 15 18.79 -6.66 -13.75
N PHE A 16 17.97 -6.37 -12.74
CA PHE A 16 17.67 -7.35 -11.69
C PHE A 16 17.08 -8.63 -12.29
N LEU A 17 16.03 -8.51 -13.12
CA LEU A 17 15.38 -9.68 -13.72
C LEU A 17 16.29 -10.50 -14.64
N ASN A 18 17.25 -9.87 -15.30
CA ASN A 18 18.19 -10.54 -16.20
C ASN A 18 19.36 -11.21 -15.48
N SER A 19 19.73 -10.73 -14.29
CA SER A 19 20.89 -11.25 -13.53
C SER A 19 20.50 -12.12 -12.34
N TYR A 20 19.25 -12.05 -11.90
CA TYR A 20 18.74 -12.81 -10.77
C TYR A 20 18.20 -14.17 -11.22
N ASN A 21 18.85 -15.24 -10.75
CA ASN A 21 18.49 -16.63 -11.09
C ASN A 21 17.53 -17.28 -10.08
N GLY A 22 17.09 -16.56 -9.04
CA GLY A 22 16.15 -17.09 -8.06
C GLY A 22 14.69 -16.91 -8.47
N GLU A 23 13.78 -17.47 -7.67
CA GLU A 23 12.34 -17.44 -7.97
C GLU A 23 11.55 -16.40 -7.16
N HIS A 24 12.18 -15.78 -6.17
CA HIS A 24 11.56 -14.79 -5.27
C HIS A 24 11.68 -13.36 -5.83
N PHE A 25 10.72 -12.51 -5.50
CA PHE A 25 10.63 -11.10 -5.92
C PHE A 25 10.50 -10.88 -7.43
N VAL A 26 10.44 -11.95 -8.23
CA VAL A 26 10.33 -11.85 -9.69
C VAL A 26 9.00 -11.21 -10.07
N LYS A 27 7.87 -11.71 -9.52
CA LYS A 27 6.54 -11.14 -9.79
C LYS A 27 6.43 -9.73 -9.25
N HIS A 28 6.95 -9.49 -8.05
CA HIS A 28 6.97 -8.16 -7.44
C HIS A 28 7.79 -7.15 -8.28
N THR A 29 8.88 -7.59 -8.88
CA THR A 29 9.70 -6.73 -9.75
C THR A 29 9.00 -6.45 -11.08
N TYR A 30 8.36 -7.45 -11.70
CA TYR A 30 7.51 -7.21 -12.85
C TYR A 30 6.33 -6.28 -12.53
N TYR A 31 5.75 -6.36 -11.33
CA TYR A 31 4.72 -5.41 -10.89
C TYR A 31 5.25 -3.97 -10.80
N LYS A 32 6.47 -3.78 -10.31
CA LYS A 32 7.13 -2.46 -10.34
C LYS A 32 7.37 -1.95 -11.77
N LEU A 33 7.78 -2.82 -12.69
CA LEU A 33 7.91 -2.48 -14.11
C LEU A 33 6.56 -2.14 -14.75
N ALA A 34 5.51 -2.92 -14.44
CA ALA A 34 4.16 -2.64 -14.91
C ALA A 34 3.71 -1.24 -14.43
N CYS A 35 3.88 -0.92 -13.15
CA CYS A 35 3.61 0.42 -12.64
C CYS A 35 4.41 1.51 -13.36
N TYR A 36 5.71 1.28 -13.59
CA TYR A 36 6.55 2.22 -14.32
C TYR A 36 6.00 2.47 -15.73
N TYR A 37 5.73 1.42 -16.52
CA TYR A 37 5.23 1.57 -17.88
C TYR A 37 3.82 2.17 -17.94
N TYR A 38 2.97 1.84 -16.97
CA TYR A 38 1.66 2.47 -16.80
C TYR A 38 1.77 3.98 -16.56
N LEU A 39 2.72 4.41 -15.72
CA LEU A 39 2.96 5.84 -15.47
C LEU A 39 3.38 6.57 -16.75
N HIS A 40 4.19 5.94 -17.60
CA HIS A 40 4.71 6.49 -18.86
C HIS A 40 3.81 6.26 -20.08
N ASN A 41 2.58 5.78 -19.89
CA ASN A 41 1.62 5.50 -20.99
C ASN A 41 2.12 4.48 -22.02
N ASN A 42 2.99 3.55 -21.62
CA ASN A 42 3.46 2.49 -22.51
C ASN A 42 2.62 1.22 -22.30
N ASP A 43 1.46 1.18 -22.95
CA ASP A 43 0.48 0.09 -22.78
C ASP A 43 1.00 -1.27 -23.24
N LEU A 44 1.86 -1.30 -24.27
CA LEU A 44 2.46 -2.54 -24.76
C LEU A 44 3.35 -3.16 -23.67
N LYS A 45 4.30 -2.38 -23.14
CA LYS A 45 5.20 -2.86 -22.09
C LYS A 45 4.48 -3.13 -20.77
N PHE A 46 3.44 -2.36 -20.46
CA PHE A 46 2.57 -2.64 -19.33
C PHE A 46 1.94 -4.04 -19.47
N LYS A 47 1.31 -4.33 -20.62
CA LYS A 47 0.69 -5.64 -20.88
C LYS A 47 1.71 -6.78 -20.80
N GLU A 48 2.87 -6.65 -21.45
CA GLU A 48 3.96 -7.63 -21.35
C GLU A 48 4.33 -7.92 -19.89
N CYS A 49 4.51 -6.89 -19.06
CA CYS A 49 4.83 -7.07 -17.64
C CYS A 49 3.72 -7.80 -16.90
N THR A 50 2.44 -7.47 -17.16
CA THR A 50 1.31 -8.15 -16.51
C THR A 50 1.22 -9.64 -16.86
N GLU A 51 1.58 -10.02 -18.09
CA GLU A 51 1.65 -11.43 -18.51
C GLU A 51 2.82 -12.15 -17.83
N LYS A 52 3.97 -11.47 -17.66
CA LYS A 52 5.12 -12.01 -16.94
C LYS A 52 4.82 -12.22 -15.45
N ILE A 53 4.05 -11.35 -14.80
CA ILE A 53 3.60 -11.55 -13.41
C ILE A 53 2.82 -12.87 -13.28
N LYS A 54 2.00 -13.22 -14.28
CA LYS A 54 1.22 -14.46 -14.27
C LYS A 54 2.09 -15.70 -14.54
N SER A 55 3.09 -15.60 -15.41
CA SER A 55 3.84 -16.75 -15.94
C SER A 55 5.25 -16.98 -15.36
N LYS A 56 5.87 -15.99 -14.70
CA LYS A 56 7.26 -16.06 -14.21
C LYS A 56 7.36 -15.94 -12.69
N GLY A 57 8.38 -16.57 -12.12
CA GLY A 57 8.66 -16.55 -10.68
C GLY A 57 7.68 -17.36 -9.84
N ALA A 58 8.05 -17.61 -8.60
CA ALA A 58 7.22 -18.35 -7.65
C ALA A 58 6.21 -17.42 -6.94
N THR A 59 5.18 -18.02 -6.34
CA THR A 59 4.15 -17.31 -5.54
C THR A 59 4.27 -17.70 -4.07
N ILE A 60 5.50 -17.69 -3.54
CA ILE A 60 5.80 -18.19 -2.20
C ILE A 60 5.78 -17.05 -1.18
N ILE A 61 6.54 -15.99 -1.45
CA ILE A 61 6.67 -14.84 -0.55
C ILE A 61 5.49 -13.88 -0.69
N GLU A 62 5.23 -13.12 0.38
CA GLU A 62 4.12 -12.17 0.48
C GLU A 62 4.10 -11.17 -0.70
N TYR A 63 5.25 -10.60 -1.05
CA TYR A 63 5.36 -9.61 -2.13
C TYR A 63 4.95 -10.14 -3.52
N ASP A 64 5.28 -11.39 -3.84
CA ASP A 64 4.91 -11.99 -5.13
C ASP A 64 3.44 -12.43 -5.15
N LYS A 65 2.93 -12.90 -4.00
CA LYS A 65 1.50 -13.18 -3.79
C LYS A 65 0.66 -11.92 -4.01
N GLN A 66 1.06 -10.80 -3.40
CA GLN A 66 0.40 -9.51 -3.57
C GLN A 66 0.44 -9.03 -5.01
N ALA A 67 1.61 -9.09 -5.66
CA ALA A 67 1.75 -8.69 -7.06
C ALA A 67 0.78 -9.44 -7.99
N LEU A 68 0.70 -10.76 -7.83
CA LEU A 68 -0.24 -11.58 -8.60
C LEU A 68 -1.70 -11.27 -8.25
N TYR A 69 -2.01 -11.11 -6.97
CA TYR A 69 -3.36 -10.76 -6.52
C TYR A 69 -3.83 -9.42 -7.09
N HIS A 70 -2.99 -8.37 -7.02
CA HIS A 70 -3.35 -7.04 -7.51
C HIS A 70 -3.68 -7.05 -9.00
N ILE A 71 -2.84 -7.67 -9.85
CA ILE A 71 -3.07 -7.69 -11.30
C ILE A 71 -4.28 -8.53 -11.70
N ASN A 72 -4.62 -9.56 -10.93
CA ASN A 72 -5.76 -10.42 -11.26
C ASN A 72 -7.10 -9.89 -10.75
N ASN A 73 -7.11 -9.15 -9.65
CA ASN A 73 -8.35 -8.85 -8.93
C ASN A 73 -8.67 -7.36 -8.84
N LEU A 74 -7.71 -6.48 -9.12
CA LEU A 74 -7.85 -5.05 -8.83
C LEU A 74 -7.50 -4.21 -10.06
N PRO A 75 -8.29 -3.16 -10.36
CA PRO A 75 -7.90 -2.19 -11.37
C PRO A 75 -6.63 -1.46 -10.94
N MET A 76 -5.88 -0.97 -11.93
CA MET A 76 -4.71 -0.15 -11.65
C MET A 76 -5.13 1.15 -10.96
N PRO A 77 -4.46 1.57 -9.87
CA PRO A 77 -4.80 2.80 -9.20
C PRO A 77 -4.58 4.03 -10.07
N ASN A 78 -5.24 5.14 -9.71
CA ASN A 78 -4.91 6.46 -10.27
C ASN A 78 -3.39 6.71 -10.18
N LYS A 79 -2.80 7.26 -11.24
CA LYS A 79 -1.36 7.47 -11.38
C LYS A 79 -0.75 8.27 -10.22
N ASN A 80 -1.46 9.26 -9.68
CA ASN A 80 -1.00 10.06 -8.56
C ASN A 80 -0.85 9.22 -7.28
N LEU A 81 -1.72 8.20 -7.07
CA LEU A 81 -1.59 7.25 -5.96
C LEU A 81 -0.34 6.37 -6.09
N ILE A 82 -0.01 5.96 -7.32
CA ILE A 82 1.19 5.16 -7.60
C ILE A 82 2.45 6.00 -7.36
N LYS A 83 2.47 7.24 -7.87
CA LYS A 83 3.58 8.18 -7.64
C LYS A 83 3.79 8.44 -6.15
N ALA A 84 2.72 8.75 -5.41
CA ALA A 84 2.76 8.97 -3.98
C ALA A 84 3.26 7.73 -3.22
N LYS A 85 2.86 6.52 -3.63
CA LYS A 85 3.37 5.27 -3.06
C LYS A 85 4.90 5.18 -3.19
N TYR A 86 5.43 5.37 -4.39
CA TYR A 86 6.86 5.19 -4.62
C TYR A 86 7.70 6.23 -3.88
N LEU A 87 7.24 7.47 -3.83
CA LEU A 87 7.87 8.51 -3.03
C LEU A 87 7.85 8.16 -1.54
N TYR A 88 6.72 7.67 -1.02
CA TYR A 88 6.59 7.21 0.35
C TYR A 88 7.56 6.05 0.66
N ASP A 89 7.59 5.02 -0.19
CA ASP A 89 8.51 3.88 -0.05
C ASP A 89 9.98 4.32 -0.10
N GLY A 90 10.28 5.46 -0.76
CA GLY A 90 11.61 6.08 -0.80
C GLY A 90 11.93 7.04 0.34
N GLY A 91 11.01 7.26 1.29
CA GLY A 91 11.18 8.22 2.39
C GLY A 91 10.91 9.68 2.02
N TYR A 92 10.44 9.96 0.80
CA TYR A 92 10.15 11.32 0.31
C TYR A 92 8.75 11.79 0.73
N TYR A 93 8.44 11.75 2.03
CA TYR A 93 7.09 11.97 2.55
C TYR A 93 6.51 13.34 2.22
N ALA A 94 7.33 14.40 2.24
CA ALA A 94 6.90 15.75 1.87
C ALA A 94 6.46 15.83 0.39
N LYS A 95 7.22 15.21 -0.52
CA LYS A 95 6.87 15.16 -1.96
C LYS A 95 5.64 14.29 -2.19
N ALA A 96 5.53 13.16 -1.49
CA ALA A 96 4.35 12.30 -1.55
C ALA A 96 3.09 13.07 -1.12
N LYS A 97 3.17 13.83 -0.01
CA LYS A 97 2.09 14.70 0.48
C LYS A 97 1.69 15.73 -0.57
N GLU A 98 2.66 16.40 -1.19
CA GLU A 98 2.40 17.41 -2.20
C GLU A 98 1.62 16.86 -3.40
N ILE A 99 2.01 15.69 -3.93
CA ILE A 99 1.28 15.01 -5.02
C ILE A 99 -0.17 14.73 -4.60
N MET A 100 -0.35 14.18 -3.40
CA MET A 100 -1.67 13.81 -2.90
C MET A 100 -2.57 15.04 -2.75
N ILE A 101 -2.07 16.14 -2.17
CA ILE A 101 -2.83 17.39 -2.01
C ILE A 101 -3.21 17.97 -3.38
N LYS A 102 -2.27 18.01 -4.33
CA LYS A 102 -2.55 18.52 -5.68
C LYS A 102 -3.59 17.69 -6.43
N SER A 103 -3.65 16.39 -6.18
CA SER A 103 -4.63 15.50 -6.82
C SER A 103 -6.04 15.56 -6.23
N VAL A 104 -6.27 16.22 -5.09
CA VAL A 104 -7.58 16.27 -4.41
C VAL A 104 -8.76 16.60 -5.35
N PRO A 105 -8.67 17.55 -6.30
CA PRO A 105 -9.78 17.86 -7.21
C PRO A 105 -10.25 16.67 -8.06
N GLU A 106 -9.32 15.78 -8.46
CA GLU A 106 -9.59 14.59 -9.26
C GLU A 106 -10.43 13.56 -8.48
N PHE A 107 -10.20 13.45 -7.17
CA PHE A 107 -10.82 12.45 -6.31
C PHE A 107 -12.31 12.67 -6.01
N LYS A 108 -12.93 13.75 -6.52
CA LYS A 108 -14.39 13.93 -6.43
C LYS A 108 -15.13 12.87 -7.26
N GLN A 109 -14.63 12.59 -8.46
CA GLN A 109 -15.28 11.71 -9.45
C GLN A 109 -14.68 10.30 -9.49
N GLU A 110 -13.66 10.04 -8.68
CA GLU A 110 -12.98 8.74 -8.61
C GLU A 110 -13.83 7.63 -7.99
N THR A 111 -13.43 6.40 -8.30
CA THR A 111 -14.03 5.18 -7.73
C THR A 111 -13.89 5.15 -6.21
N LEU A 112 -14.79 4.43 -5.53
CA LEU A 112 -14.69 4.24 -4.08
C LEU A 112 -13.36 3.59 -3.67
N GLN A 113 -12.83 2.68 -4.51
CA GLN A 113 -11.53 2.04 -4.29
C GLN A 113 -10.38 3.06 -4.33
N ASN A 114 -10.36 3.96 -5.33
CA ASN A 114 -9.36 5.01 -5.42
C ASN A 114 -9.51 6.03 -4.29
N LYS A 115 -10.73 6.38 -3.88
CA LYS A 115 -10.99 7.25 -2.72
C LYS A 115 -10.48 6.63 -1.42
N LEU A 116 -10.78 5.36 -1.17
CA LEU A 116 -10.26 4.60 -0.03
C LEU A 116 -8.73 4.62 -0.03
N LEU A 117 -8.11 4.24 -1.15
CA LEU A 117 -6.66 4.20 -1.28
C LEU A 117 -6.03 5.59 -1.11
N PHE A 118 -6.70 6.63 -1.58
CA PHE A 118 -6.29 8.02 -1.39
C PHE A 118 -6.20 8.36 0.09
N PHE A 119 -7.30 8.17 0.83
CA PHE A 119 -7.36 8.48 2.26
C PHE A 119 -6.40 7.63 3.09
N TYR A 120 -6.22 6.35 2.73
CA TYR A 120 -5.21 5.50 3.35
C TYR A 120 -3.80 6.07 3.15
N ARG A 121 -3.42 6.38 1.89
CA ARG A 121 -2.08 6.87 1.57
C ARG A 121 -1.76 8.22 2.20
N ILE A 122 -2.68 9.18 2.13
CA ILE A 122 -2.42 10.48 2.77
C ILE A 122 -2.38 10.34 4.29
N GLY A 123 -3.18 9.43 4.86
CA GLY A 123 -3.12 9.07 6.29
C GLY A 123 -1.74 8.54 6.69
N THR A 124 -1.20 7.54 6.00
CA THR A 124 0.13 7.00 6.31
C THR A 124 1.26 7.99 6.04
N ILE A 125 1.12 8.85 5.03
CA ILE A 125 2.05 9.97 4.82
C ILE A 125 2.06 10.91 6.04
N TYR A 126 0.90 11.22 6.63
CA TYR A 126 0.84 12.04 7.84
C TYR A 126 1.42 11.32 9.07
N VAL A 127 1.25 10.00 9.20
CA VAL A 127 1.95 9.20 10.22
C VAL A 127 3.47 9.38 10.09
N ALA A 128 4.01 9.22 8.88
CA ALA A 128 5.45 9.37 8.64
C ALA A 128 5.96 10.82 8.84
N LEU A 129 5.06 11.81 8.86
CA LEU A 129 5.34 13.20 9.15
C LEU A 129 5.05 13.60 10.61
N ASN A 130 4.65 12.64 11.45
CA ASN A 130 4.24 12.84 12.85
C ASN A 130 3.09 13.85 13.03
N ASP A 131 2.18 13.94 12.04
CA ASP A 131 0.95 14.74 12.12
C ASP A 131 -0.23 13.81 12.45
N ASP A 132 -0.26 13.34 13.69
CA ASP A 132 -1.16 12.28 14.14
C ASP A 132 -2.64 12.65 13.97
N ASP A 133 -3.02 13.91 14.17
CA ASP A 133 -4.43 14.33 14.05
C ASP A 133 -4.92 14.21 12.61
N LYS A 134 -4.10 14.65 11.64
CA LYS A 134 -4.43 14.45 10.22
C LYS A 134 -4.33 13.00 9.82
N ALA A 135 -3.38 12.24 10.37
CA ALA A 135 -3.29 10.81 10.13
C ALA A 135 -4.59 10.10 10.57
N ILE A 136 -5.01 10.29 11.82
CA ILE A 136 -6.24 9.70 12.38
C ILE A 136 -7.45 10.09 11.55
N SER A 137 -7.60 11.38 11.22
CA SER A 137 -8.74 11.87 10.42
C SER A 137 -8.81 11.17 9.05
N ASN A 138 -7.69 11.04 8.34
CA ASN A 138 -7.67 10.44 7.01
C ASN A 138 -7.79 8.91 7.05
N LEU A 139 -7.17 8.24 8.02
CA LEU A 139 -7.29 6.79 8.18
C LEU A 139 -8.72 6.37 8.53
N ASN A 140 -9.43 7.16 9.35
CA ASN A 140 -10.85 6.93 9.61
C ASN A 140 -11.70 7.07 8.33
N LYS A 141 -11.41 8.07 7.49
CA LYS A 141 -12.07 8.20 6.18
C LYS A 141 -11.78 6.98 5.29
N ALA A 142 -10.55 6.47 5.27
CA ALA A 142 -10.22 5.26 4.53
C ALA A 142 -11.08 4.07 4.96
N ILE A 143 -11.24 3.86 6.27
CA ILE A 143 -12.13 2.83 6.81
C ILE A 143 -13.59 3.06 6.41
N GLN A 144 -14.06 4.31 6.42
CA GLN A 144 -15.42 4.66 6.02
C GLN A 144 -15.69 4.33 4.54
N TYR A 145 -14.79 4.71 3.63
CA TYR A 145 -14.92 4.40 2.21
C TYR A 145 -14.80 2.90 1.92
N GLY A 146 -14.10 2.15 2.77
CA GLY A 146 -13.91 0.71 2.66
C GLY A 146 -14.86 -0.16 3.46
N LYS A 147 -15.89 0.40 4.12
CA LYS A 147 -16.76 -0.33 5.06
C LYS A 147 -17.35 -1.62 4.48
N ASN A 148 -17.64 -1.65 3.18
CA ASN A 148 -18.24 -2.79 2.48
C ASN A 148 -17.26 -3.48 1.53
N MET A 149 -15.97 -3.19 1.65
CA MET A 149 -14.92 -3.71 0.78
C MET A 149 -14.02 -4.65 1.57
N LYS A 150 -13.85 -5.87 1.06
CA LYS A 150 -12.76 -6.75 1.50
C LYS A 150 -11.47 -6.32 0.79
N PHE A 151 -10.97 -5.15 1.19
CA PHE A 151 -9.81 -4.51 0.57
C PHE A 151 -8.75 -4.25 1.62
N ASP A 152 -7.52 -4.66 1.33
CA ASP A 152 -6.46 -4.80 2.34
C ASP A 152 -6.01 -3.47 2.96
N PHE A 153 -6.29 -2.37 2.26
CA PHE A 153 -6.01 -1.04 2.76
C PHE A 153 -6.92 -0.65 3.94
N VAL A 154 -8.06 -1.32 4.14
CA VAL A 154 -8.92 -1.11 5.32
C VAL A 154 -8.31 -1.73 6.57
N SER A 155 -7.80 -2.96 6.49
CA SER A 155 -7.07 -3.59 7.60
C SER A 155 -5.77 -2.82 7.89
N GLY A 156 -5.07 -2.40 6.83
CA GLY A 156 -3.92 -1.50 6.95
C GLY A 156 -4.25 -0.19 7.68
N ALA A 157 -5.38 0.46 7.36
CA ALA A 157 -5.79 1.68 8.05
C ALA A 157 -6.11 1.46 9.53
N ALA A 158 -6.75 0.34 9.85
CA ALA A 158 -7.04 -0.04 11.24
C ALA A 158 -5.76 -0.34 12.03
N LEU A 159 -4.76 -0.98 11.41
CA LEU A 159 -3.45 -1.21 12.05
C LEU A 159 -2.78 0.11 12.44
N GLU A 160 -2.70 1.07 11.51
CA GLU A 160 -2.06 2.37 11.71
C GLU A 160 -2.79 3.16 12.80
N LEU A 161 -4.12 3.17 12.81
CA LEU A 161 -4.91 3.77 13.89
C LEU A 161 -4.64 3.12 15.24
N GLY A 162 -4.52 1.79 15.28
CA GLY A 162 -4.17 1.06 16.51
C GLY A 162 -2.82 1.50 17.07
N GLN A 163 -1.82 1.71 16.20
CA GLN A 163 -0.49 2.19 16.60
C GLN A 163 -0.53 3.64 17.08
N LEU A 164 -1.28 4.52 16.40
CA LEU A 164 -1.45 5.92 16.80
C LEU A 164 -2.12 6.03 18.18
N TYR A 165 -3.21 5.30 18.41
CA TYR A 165 -3.87 5.29 19.71
C TYR A 165 -2.99 4.66 20.81
N GLU A 166 -2.22 3.62 20.49
CA GLU A 166 -1.26 3.03 21.43
C GLU A 166 -0.20 4.06 21.84
N ASN A 167 0.37 4.80 20.88
CA ASN A 167 1.37 5.84 21.14
C ASN A 167 0.81 7.01 21.97
N ARG A 168 -0.50 7.28 21.89
CA ARG A 168 -1.20 8.28 22.71
C ARG A 168 -1.61 7.76 24.10
N GLY A 169 -1.34 6.51 24.43
CA GLY A 169 -1.81 5.88 25.67
C GLY A 169 -3.31 5.57 25.69
N GLU A 170 -3.99 5.69 24.54
CA GLU A 170 -5.41 5.40 24.38
C GLU A 170 -5.64 3.89 24.16
N TYR A 171 -5.21 3.06 25.12
CA TYR A 171 -5.08 1.61 24.95
C TYR A 171 -6.38 0.89 24.60
N SER A 172 -7.52 1.34 25.11
CA SER A 172 -8.84 0.76 24.77
C SER A 172 -9.17 0.96 23.29
N LYS A 173 -8.92 2.15 22.74
CA LYS A 173 -9.13 2.44 21.30
C LYS A 173 -8.11 1.71 20.43
N ALA A 174 -6.87 1.64 20.90
CA ALA A 174 -5.83 0.86 20.22
C ALA A 174 -6.22 -0.62 20.08
N LEU A 175 -6.72 -1.22 21.17
CA LEU A 175 -7.22 -2.59 21.19
C LEU A 175 -8.39 -2.80 20.21
N GLU A 176 -9.36 -1.87 20.18
CA GLU A 176 -10.47 -1.91 19.23
C GLU A 176 -9.96 -1.93 17.78
N MET A 177 -9.06 -1.02 17.44
CA MET A 177 -8.52 -0.90 16.08
C MET A 177 -7.66 -2.11 15.69
N TYR A 178 -6.86 -2.67 16.60
CA TYR A 178 -6.12 -3.89 16.31
C TYR A 178 -7.03 -5.11 16.11
N ASN A 179 -8.11 -5.24 16.87
CA ASN A 179 -9.09 -6.32 16.66
C ASN A 179 -9.78 -6.16 15.29
N LYS A 180 -10.20 -4.93 14.96
CA LYS A 180 -10.79 -4.61 13.66
C LYS A 180 -9.83 -4.88 12.50
N CYS A 181 -8.54 -4.61 12.68
CA CYS A 181 -7.51 -4.97 11.70
C CYS A 181 -7.51 -6.47 11.43
N ILE A 182 -7.56 -7.33 12.47
CA ILE A 182 -7.55 -8.79 12.31
C ILE A 182 -8.83 -9.28 11.63
N GLU A 183 -9.99 -8.75 12.01
CA GLU A 183 -11.29 -9.12 11.41
C GLU A 183 -11.33 -8.87 9.90
N LEU A 184 -10.71 -7.77 9.44
CA LEU A 184 -10.77 -7.32 8.06
C LEU A 184 -9.63 -7.85 7.18
N ASN A 185 -8.59 -8.45 7.76
CA ASN A 185 -7.37 -8.79 7.03
C ASN A 185 -7.44 -10.14 6.31
N ASP A 186 -7.12 -10.16 5.02
CA ASP A 186 -6.84 -11.41 4.32
C ASP A 186 -5.39 -11.85 4.58
N SER A 187 -5.22 -12.66 5.63
CA SER A 187 -3.91 -13.19 6.06
C SER A 187 -3.17 -14.00 4.99
N LYS A 188 -3.85 -14.45 3.92
CA LYS A 188 -3.21 -15.14 2.78
C LYS A 188 -2.23 -14.22 2.04
N TYR A 189 -2.56 -12.94 1.93
CA TYR A 189 -1.78 -11.95 1.18
C TYR A 189 -1.09 -10.92 2.09
N TYR A 190 -1.53 -10.77 3.33
CA TYR A 190 -1.05 -9.72 4.26
C TYR A 190 -0.77 -10.28 5.65
N MET A 191 0.04 -11.34 5.70
CA MET A 191 0.44 -11.98 6.96
C MET A 191 1.20 -11.01 7.88
N SER A 192 1.99 -10.10 7.31
CA SER A 192 2.72 -9.09 8.06
C SER A 192 1.80 -8.16 8.87
N ILE A 193 0.64 -7.78 8.32
CA ILE A 193 -0.37 -6.93 8.98
C ILE A 193 -0.97 -7.65 10.18
N ASP A 194 -1.43 -8.90 9.99
CA ASP A 194 -2.00 -9.73 11.06
C ASP A 194 -1.01 -9.91 12.23
N ARG A 195 0.26 -10.22 11.93
CA ARG A 195 1.30 -10.36 12.95
C ARG A 195 1.50 -9.08 13.74
N LYS A 196 1.56 -7.92 13.07
CA LYS A 196 1.71 -6.61 13.74
C LYS A 196 0.54 -6.31 14.66
N ALA A 197 -0.70 -6.54 14.19
CA ALA A 197 -1.90 -6.33 15.01
C ALA A 197 -1.91 -7.24 16.25
N LYS A 198 -1.62 -8.53 16.11
CA LYS A 198 -1.53 -9.47 17.24
C LYS A 198 -0.48 -9.05 18.28
N LEU A 199 0.68 -8.56 17.83
CA LEU A 199 1.70 -8.01 18.72
C LEU A 199 1.21 -6.75 19.43
N GLY A 200 0.51 -5.86 18.72
CA GLY A 200 -0.14 -4.68 19.29
C GLY A 200 -1.12 -5.04 20.40
N ILE A 201 -2.03 -5.98 20.14
CA ILE A 201 -2.98 -6.51 21.14
C ILE A 201 -2.26 -6.99 22.39
N LYS A 202 -1.17 -7.76 22.23
CA LYS A 202 -0.39 -8.27 23.37
C LYS A 202 0.25 -7.14 24.19
N ARG A 203 0.66 -6.04 23.57
CA ARG A 203 1.22 -4.88 24.27
C ARG A 203 0.15 -4.10 25.02
N VAL A 204 -0.94 -3.72 24.33
CA VAL A 204 -1.99 -2.88 24.93
C VAL A 204 -2.75 -3.60 26.05
N LYS A 205 -2.93 -4.93 25.96
CA LYS A 205 -3.54 -5.73 27.04
C LYS A 205 -2.76 -5.75 28.34
N LYS A 206 -1.47 -5.41 28.33
CA LYS A 206 -0.66 -5.29 29.55
C LYS A 206 -0.82 -3.93 30.24
N GLN A 207 -1.42 -2.97 29.54
CA GLN A 207 -1.59 -1.59 29.98
C GLN A 207 -3.05 -1.28 30.39
N LEU A 208 -3.96 -2.24 30.15
CA LEU A 208 -5.35 -2.23 30.59
C LEU A 208 -5.48 -3.03 31.89
#